data_AF-A0A1Z8MRU0-F1
#
_entry.id   AF-A0A1Z8MRU0-F1
#
_cell.length_a   1.000
_cell.length_b   1.000
_cell.length_c   1.000
_cell.angle_alpha   90.00
_cell.angle_beta   90.00
_cell.angle_gamma   90.00
#
_symmetry.space_group_name_H-M   'P 1'
#
loop_
_entity.id
_entity.type
_entity.pdbx_description
1 polymer ?
#
loop_
_entity_poly.entity_id
_entity_poly.type
_entity_poly.pdbx_seq_one_letter_code
_entity_poly.pdbx_strand_id
1 'polypeptide(L)'
;MQKSYQLWSICWAKTVYLAFFTVNRIAPRSKDEGLHIDFPLNTLPAPQPSFPLVANGIWFLDDFTVTNGATRCIPSSHHRLTEKPYPDTDYSDSVQILGKKGSVLIINGAVWHGSATNYTNQDTVSLLGFFCRSMMKPQQDLLNLTTEATFRSATLTLKRLLGFDSVPSRFN
;
A
#
# COMPACT_ATOMS: atom_id res chain seq x y z
N MET A 1 -8.13 12.31 -16.08
CA MET A 1 -8.38 10.88 -15.80
C MET A 1 -7.40 9.91 -16.47
N GLN A 2 -6.75 10.24 -17.60
CA GLN A 2 -5.86 9.29 -18.31
C GLN A 2 -4.46 9.11 -17.68
N LYS A 3 -3.92 10.12 -16.98
CA LYS A 3 -2.57 10.06 -16.37
C LYS A 3 -2.48 9.13 -15.15
N SER A 4 -3.58 8.95 -14.39
CA SER A 4 -3.59 8.04 -13.25
C SER A 4 -3.50 6.58 -13.69
N TYR A 5 -4.21 6.18 -14.75
CA TYR A 5 -4.17 4.80 -15.30
C TYR A 5 -2.78 4.37 -15.81
N GLN A 6 -1.91 5.31 -16.21
CA GLN A 6 -0.54 4.97 -16.62
C GLN A 6 0.36 4.60 -15.44
N LEU A 7 0.22 5.24 -14.27
CA LEU A 7 0.90 4.81 -13.03
C LEU A 7 0.45 3.40 -12.61
N TRP A 8 -0.82 3.07 -12.85
CA TRP A 8 -1.37 1.72 -12.65
C TRP A 8 -0.80 0.68 -13.63
N SER A 9 -0.27 1.06 -14.79
CA SER A 9 0.20 0.08 -15.78
C SER A 9 1.69 -0.27 -15.64
N ILE A 10 2.46 0.60 -14.96
CA ILE A 10 3.92 0.46 -14.83
C ILE A 10 4.31 -0.46 -13.67
N CYS A 11 3.55 -0.43 -12.56
CA CYS A 11 3.78 -1.33 -11.42
C CYS A 11 3.06 -2.68 -11.54
N TRP A 12 2.00 -2.75 -12.36
CA TRP A 12 1.06 -3.87 -12.35
C TRP A 12 0.96 -4.53 -13.71
N ALA A 13 1.20 -5.84 -13.75
CA ALA A 13 0.67 -6.67 -14.81
C ALA A 13 -0.86 -6.47 -14.91
N LYS A 14 -1.47 -6.79 -16.05
CA LYS A 14 -2.92 -6.62 -16.32
C LYS A 14 -3.88 -7.35 -15.33
N THR A 15 -3.38 -7.96 -14.26
CA THR A 15 -4.08 -8.91 -13.38
C THR A 15 -3.68 -8.70 -11.91
N VAL A 16 -4.42 -7.83 -11.23
CA VAL A 16 -4.25 -7.51 -9.81
C VAL A 16 -5.59 -7.47 -9.11
N TYR A 17 -5.57 -7.80 -7.82
CA TYR A 17 -6.73 -7.74 -6.94
C TYR A 17 -6.49 -6.73 -5.82
N LEU A 18 -7.57 -6.16 -5.31
CA LEU A 18 -7.58 -5.46 -4.04
C LEU A 18 -7.54 -6.54 -2.94
N ALA A 19 -6.50 -6.53 -2.11
CA ALA A 19 -6.37 -7.48 -1.01
C ALA A 19 -7.12 -7.00 0.23
N PHE A 20 -7.07 -5.69 0.51
CA PHE A 20 -7.89 -5.02 1.51
C PHE A 20 -8.02 -3.53 1.22
N PHE A 21 -9.06 -2.92 1.78
CA PHE A 21 -9.24 -1.46 1.78
C PHE A 21 -9.70 -0.98 3.15
N THR A 22 -8.85 -0.22 3.84
CA THR A 22 -9.07 0.14 5.26
C THR A 22 -8.76 1.62 5.52
N VAL A 23 -9.22 2.11 6.66
CA VAL A 23 -8.81 3.42 7.19
C VAL A 23 -7.56 3.23 8.03
N ASN A 24 -6.55 4.05 7.80
CA ASN A 24 -5.42 4.20 8.69
C ASN A 24 -5.52 5.52 9.45
N ARG A 25 -5.46 5.44 10.78
CA ARG A 25 -5.58 6.58 11.68
C ARG A 25 -4.34 6.68 12.56
N ILE A 26 -3.57 7.72 12.36
CA ILE A 26 -2.41 8.06 13.18
C ILE A 26 -2.88 8.99 14.30
N ALA A 27 -3.01 8.43 15.51
CA ALA A 27 -3.53 9.15 16.67
C ALA A 27 -2.63 10.33 17.09
N PRO A 28 -3.19 11.35 17.78
CA PRO A 28 -2.41 12.41 18.40
C PRO A 28 -1.27 11.84 19.25
N ARG A 29 -0.08 12.44 19.17
CA ARG A 29 1.07 12.07 20.02
C ARG A 29 1.55 10.63 19.86
N SER A 30 1.09 9.90 18.85
CA SER A 30 1.57 8.55 18.53
C SER A 30 3.05 8.57 18.18
N LYS A 31 3.78 7.56 18.68
CA LYS A 31 5.20 7.37 18.38
C LYS A 31 5.37 6.80 16.98
N ASP A 32 6.59 6.90 16.47
CA ASP A 32 7.02 6.21 15.26
C ASP A 32 6.73 4.71 15.35
N GLU A 33 6.16 4.14 14.28
CA GLU A 33 5.78 2.72 14.21
C GLU A 33 6.95 1.80 13.86
N GLY A 34 8.12 2.36 13.55
CA GLY A 34 9.24 1.63 13.00
C GLY A 34 9.06 1.32 11.51
N LEU A 35 10.19 1.13 10.83
CA LEU A 35 10.18 0.72 9.44
C LEU A 35 9.86 -0.77 9.34
N HIS A 36 8.97 -1.11 8.43
CA HIS A 36 8.56 -2.48 8.16
C HIS A 36 8.29 -2.70 6.67
N ILE A 37 8.14 -3.97 6.32
CA ILE A 37 7.49 -4.42 5.09
C ILE A 37 6.12 -4.95 5.53
N ASP A 38 5.08 -4.74 4.73
CA ASP A 38 3.75 -5.24 5.08
C ASP A 38 3.67 -6.77 5.03
N PHE A 39 2.77 -7.32 5.83
CA PHE A 39 2.35 -8.71 5.67
C PHE A 39 1.58 -8.87 4.36
N PRO A 40 1.80 -9.95 3.57
CA PRO A 40 2.61 -11.12 3.91
C PRO A 40 4.09 -11.03 3.50
N LEU A 41 4.52 -9.99 2.79
CA LEU A 41 5.87 -9.89 2.23
C LEU A 41 6.95 -9.92 3.31
N ASN A 42 6.70 -9.37 4.49
CA ASN A 42 7.64 -9.43 5.60
C ASN A 42 7.93 -10.85 6.13
N THR A 43 7.07 -11.84 5.85
CA THR A 43 7.28 -13.23 6.27
C THR A 43 7.99 -14.09 5.24
N LEU A 44 8.14 -13.58 4.00
CA LEU A 44 8.85 -14.30 2.95
C LEU A 44 10.34 -14.47 3.32
N PRO A 45 10.95 -15.62 2.96
CA PRO A 45 12.38 -15.84 3.16
C PRO A 45 13.19 -14.89 2.28
N ALA A 46 14.43 -14.62 2.68
CA ALA A 46 15.40 -13.98 1.81
C ALA A 46 15.89 -14.98 0.74
N PRO A 47 16.20 -14.53 -0.49
CA PRO A 47 15.95 -13.18 -0.99
C PRO A 47 14.45 -12.93 -1.27
N GLN A 48 13.99 -11.71 -0.99
CA GLN A 48 12.69 -11.21 -1.41
C GLN A 48 12.55 -11.27 -2.94
N PRO A 49 11.32 -11.41 -3.47
CA PRO A 49 11.07 -11.39 -4.91
C PRO A 49 11.64 -10.12 -5.56
N SER A 50 12.36 -10.30 -6.66
CA SER A 50 12.95 -9.21 -7.45
C SER A 50 11.94 -8.41 -8.27
N PHE A 51 10.67 -8.80 -8.24
CA PHE A 51 9.57 -8.15 -8.93
C PHE A 51 8.45 -7.80 -7.94
N PRO A 52 7.67 -6.73 -8.18
CA PRO A 52 6.65 -6.28 -7.24
C PRO A 52 5.52 -7.32 -7.16
N LEU A 53 5.34 -7.93 -5.99
CA LEU A 53 4.19 -8.80 -5.70
C LEU A 53 2.95 -8.02 -5.29
N VAL A 54 3.16 -6.91 -4.59
CA VAL A 54 2.12 -6.06 -4.02
C VAL A 54 2.53 -4.60 -4.12
N ALA A 55 1.57 -3.71 -3.98
CA ALA A 55 1.78 -2.28 -3.91
C ALA A 55 0.60 -1.65 -3.16
N ASN A 56 0.92 -0.58 -2.46
CA ASN A 56 -0.04 0.16 -1.66
C ASN A 56 -0.44 1.45 -2.38
N GLY A 57 -1.73 1.75 -2.35
CA GLY A 57 -2.29 3.08 -2.59
C GLY A 57 -2.69 3.69 -1.25
N ILE A 58 -2.13 4.84 -0.92
CA ILE A 58 -2.43 5.58 0.31
C ILE A 58 -3.10 6.89 -0.10
N TRP A 59 -4.40 7.00 0.11
CA TRP A 59 -5.16 8.23 -0.17
C TRP A 59 -5.17 9.12 1.07
N PHE A 60 -4.71 10.34 0.91
CA PHE A 60 -4.57 11.28 2.01
C PHE A 60 -5.95 11.92 2.29
N LEU A 61 -6.57 11.58 3.42
CA LEU A 61 -7.82 12.22 3.84
C LEU A 61 -7.58 13.53 4.60
N ASP A 62 -6.34 13.72 5.08
CA ASP A 62 -5.80 14.95 5.65
C ASP A 62 -4.50 15.35 4.94
N ASP A 63 -3.99 16.55 5.19
CA ASP A 63 -2.65 16.92 4.75
C ASP A 63 -1.60 16.05 5.44
N PHE A 64 -0.62 15.54 4.70
CA PHE A 64 0.54 14.83 5.22
C PHE A 64 1.70 15.83 5.34
N THR A 65 2.15 16.05 6.57
CA THR A 65 3.19 17.03 6.96
C THR A 65 4.27 16.36 7.80
N VAL A 66 5.39 17.04 8.00
CA VAL A 66 6.50 16.50 8.80
C VAL A 66 6.11 16.25 10.26
N THR A 67 5.10 16.95 10.78
CA THR A 67 4.76 16.91 12.21
C THR A 67 3.61 15.99 12.56
N ASN A 68 2.83 15.50 11.60
CA ASN A 68 1.58 14.77 11.88
C ASN A 68 1.64 13.28 11.57
N GLY A 69 2.83 12.71 11.61
CA GLY A 69 3.05 11.28 11.44
C GLY A 69 2.94 10.78 10.01
N ALA A 70 3.03 11.68 9.02
CA ALA A 70 3.08 11.31 7.60
C ALA A 70 4.02 10.13 7.35
N THR A 71 3.60 9.20 6.49
CA THR A 71 4.34 7.99 6.15
C THR A 71 5.78 8.33 5.81
N ARG A 72 6.73 7.64 6.43
CA ARG A 72 8.13 7.66 6.06
C ARG A 72 8.53 6.37 5.38
N CYS A 73 9.56 6.43 4.55
CA CYS A 73 10.12 5.26 3.89
C CYS A 73 11.62 5.37 3.65
N ILE A 74 12.24 4.23 3.35
CA ILE A 74 13.60 4.17 2.82
C ILE A 74 13.52 4.07 1.30
N PRO A 75 13.92 5.11 0.54
CA PRO A 75 13.94 5.07 -0.91
C PRO A 75 14.74 3.86 -1.41
N SER A 76 14.24 3.19 -2.44
CA SER A 76 14.92 2.06 -3.10
C SER A 76 15.18 0.83 -2.23
N SER A 77 14.68 0.74 -0.99
CA SER A 77 14.96 -0.41 -0.12
C SER A 77 14.35 -1.72 -0.60
N HIS A 78 13.35 -1.67 -1.48
CA HIS A 78 12.80 -2.84 -2.17
C HIS A 78 13.81 -3.56 -3.09
N HIS A 79 14.98 -2.96 -3.35
CA HIS A 79 16.10 -3.62 -4.03
C HIS A 79 17.07 -4.33 -3.07
N ARG A 80 16.95 -4.13 -1.75
CA ARG A 80 17.77 -4.79 -0.71
C ARG A 80 17.21 -6.19 -0.42
N LEU A 81 17.15 -7.03 -1.45
CA LEU A 81 16.38 -8.29 -1.47
C LEU A 81 16.72 -9.24 -0.30
N THR A 82 17.93 -9.17 0.26
CA THR A 82 18.38 -10.03 1.36
C THR A 82 18.20 -9.41 2.75
N GLU A 83 17.75 -8.17 2.84
CA GLU A 83 17.65 -7.41 4.08
C GLU A 83 16.19 -7.12 4.45
N LYS A 84 15.97 -6.88 5.74
CA LYS A 84 14.72 -6.37 6.30
C LYS A 84 15.06 -5.21 7.25
N PRO A 85 14.14 -4.27 7.49
CA PRO A 85 14.41 -3.22 8.46
C PRO A 85 14.60 -3.86 9.85
N TYR A 86 15.69 -3.46 10.51
CA TYR A 86 16.00 -3.89 11.86
C TYR A 86 15.26 -2.97 12.85
N PRO A 87 14.67 -3.52 13.92
CA PRO A 87 14.11 -2.72 15.00
C PRO A 87 15.17 -1.78 15.58
N ASP A 88 14.72 -0.62 16.06
CA ASP A 88 15.55 0.37 16.78
C ASP A 88 16.79 0.89 16.01
N THR A 89 16.83 0.67 14.69
CA THR A 89 17.90 1.18 13.83
C THR A 89 17.49 2.52 13.25
N ASP A 90 18.36 3.51 13.40
CA ASP A 90 18.22 4.79 12.71
C ASP A 90 18.74 4.66 11.28
N TYR A 91 17.88 4.99 10.32
CA TYR A 91 18.19 4.92 8.90
C TYR A 91 18.27 6.35 8.38
N SER A 92 19.50 6.84 8.20
CA SER A 92 19.78 8.23 7.80
C SER A 92 19.20 8.61 6.43
N ASP A 93 18.87 7.63 5.61
CA ASP A 93 18.24 7.77 4.29
C ASP A 93 16.70 7.75 4.34
N SER A 94 16.10 7.73 5.54
CA SER A 94 14.65 7.81 5.72
C SER A 94 14.09 9.16 5.30
N VAL A 95 13.01 9.14 4.51
CA VAL A 95 12.30 10.35 4.06
C VAL A 95 10.82 10.26 4.42
N GLN A 96 10.20 11.39 4.81
CA GLN A 96 8.75 11.50 4.96
C GLN A 96 8.09 11.90 3.64
N ILE A 97 7.00 11.24 3.29
CA ILE A 97 6.21 11.55 2.11
C ILE A 97 5.12 12.54 2.49
N LEU A 98 5.28 13.77 2.00
CA LEU A 98 4.38 14.88 2.28
C LEU A 98 3.41 15.10 1.11
N GLY A 99 2.23 15.64 1.39
CA GLY A 99 1.26 15.94 0.36
C GLY A 99 -0.02 16.54 0.90
N LYS A 100 -0.85 17.07 0.01
CA LYS A 100 -2.15 17.66 0.38
C LYS A 100 -3.24 16.61 0.45
N LYS A 101 -4.26 16.85 1.27
CA LYS A 101 -5.52 16.11 1.26
C LYS A 101 -6.01 15.91 -0.18
N GLY A 102 -6.43 14.69 -0.51
CA GLY A 102 -6.83 14.28 -1.85
C GLY A 102 -5.68 13.76 -2.73
N SER A 103 -4.43 13.84 -2.28
CA SER A 103 -3.30 13.18 -2.94
C SER A 103 -3.37 11.66 -2.74
N VAL A 104 -2.71 10.92 -3.64
CA VAL A 104 -2.50 9.48 -3.49
C VAL A 104 -1.02 9.15 -3.63
N LEU A 105 -0.47 8.46 -2.63
CA LEU A 105 0.84 7.83 -2.71
C LEU A 105 0.66 6.41 -3.26
N ILE A 106 1.40 6.08 -4.33
CA ILE A 106 1.53 4.72 -4.84
C ILE A 106 2.94 4.24 -4.55
N ILE A 107 3.08 3.14 -3.82
CA ILE A 107 4.37 2.62 -3.37
C ILE A 107 4.47 1.11 -3.57
N ASN A 108 5.63 0.62 -4.00
CA ASN A 108 5.92 -0.81 -4.05
C ASN A 108 5.88 -1.38 -2.61
N GLY A 109 5.14 -2.46 -2.39
CA GLY A 109 4.92 -2.97 -1.03
C GLY A 109 6.13 -3.61 -0.38
N ALA A 110 7.23 -3.82 -1.11
CA ALA A 110 8.53 -4.21 -0.54
C ALA A 110 9.36 -3.01 -0.04
N VAL A 111 8.93 -1.77 -0.28
CA VAL A 111 9.61 -0.59 0.27
C VAL A 111 9.42 -0.57 1.78
N TRP A 112 10.50 -0.31 2.50
CA TRP A 112 10.50 -0.22 3.96
C TRP A 112 9.83 1.09 4.32
N HIS A 113 8.76 1.02 5.09
CA HIS A 113 7.96 2.19 5.41
C HIS A 113 7.31 2.05 6.80
N GLY A 114 6.74 3.14 7.29
CA GLY A 114 6.00 3.19 8.53
C GLY A 114 5.46 4.59 8.81
N SER A 115 4.55 4.72 9.76
CA SER A 115 4.10 6.05 10.19
C SER A 115 5.17 6.70 11.05
N ALA A 116 5.44 7.98 10.78
CA ALA A 116 6.33 8.75 11.64
C ALA A 116 5.62 9.16 12.94
N THR A 117 6.36 9.76 13.86
CA THR A 117 5.74 10.34 15.08
C THR A 117 4.76 11.46 14.72
N ASN A 118 3.54 11.39 15.27
CA ASN A 118 2.58 12.49 15.20
C ASN A 118 2.78 13.40 16.42
N TYR A 119 3.39 14.56 16.22
CA TYR A 119 3.61 15.56 17.26
C TYR A 119 2.39 16.43 17.52
N THR A 120 1.35 16.35 16.69
CA THR A 120 0.17 17.19 16.81
C THR A 120 -0.83 16.65 17.84
N ASN A 121 -1.85 17.45 18.11
CA ASN A 121 -2.98 17.09 18.98
C ASN A 121 -4.21 16.63 18.19
N GLN A 122 -4.04 16.25 16.91
CA GLN A 122 -5.12 15.83 16.03
C GLN A 122 -4.81 14.47 15.38
N ASP A 123 -5.86 13.74 15.04
CA ASP A 123 -5.75 12.54 14.20
C ASP A 123 -5.25 12.94 12.80
N THR A 124 -4.45 12.07 12.18
CA THR A 124 -4.15 12.14 10.74
C THR A 124 -4.68 10.87 10.08
N VAL A 125 -5.55 11.05 9.09
CA VAL A 125 -6.32 9.96 8.50
C VAL A 125 -5.96 9.75 7.03
N SER A 126 -5.87 8.48 6.63
CA SER A 126 -5.73 8.06 5.24
C SER A 126 -6.55 6.80 4.95
N LEU A 127 -6.79 6.53 3.67
CA LEU A 127 -7.29 5.24 3.21
C LEU A 127 -6.14 4.42 2.64
N LEU A 128 -6.04 3.17 3.06
CA LEU A 128 -5.06 2.20 2.57
C LEU A 128 -5.75 1.20 1.65
N GLY A 129 -5.36 1.19 0.39
CA GLY A 129 -5.65 0.11 -0.52
C GLY A 129 -4.40 -0.71 -0.75
N PHE A 130 -4.42 -1.96 -0.31
CA PHE A 130 -3.37 -2.92 -0.60
C PHE A 130 -3.79 -3.74 -1.80
N PHE A 131 -2.96 -3.79 -2.81
CA PHE A 131 -3.22 -4.55 -4.03
C PHE A 131 -2.19 -5.67 -4.15
N CYS A 132 -2.59 -6.81 -4.71
CA CYS A 132 -1.72 -7.95 -4.89
C CYS A 132 -1.88 -8.54 -6.29
N ARG A 133 -0.85 -9.24 -6.77
CA ARG A 133 -0.96 -10.03 -8.00
C ARG A 133 -2.03 -11.10 -7.86
N SER A 134 -2.64 -11.48 -8.99
CA SER A 134 -3.71 -12.47 -9.04
C SER A 134 -3.35 -13.87 -8.49
N MET A 135 -2.07 -14.19 -8.38
CA MET A 135 -1.57 -15.43 -7.77
C MET A 135 -1.60 -15.43 -6.23
N MET A 136 -1.79 -14.27 -5.60
CA MET A 136 -1.81 -14.11 -4.15
C MET A 136 -3.25 -14.14 -3.64
N LYS A 137 -3.45 -14.77 -2.48
CA LYS A 137 -4.74 -14.72 -1.78
C LYS A 137 -4.94 -13.34 -1.15
N PRO A 138 -6.05 -12.63 -1.46
CA PRO A 138 -6.47 -11.42 -0.73
C PRO A 138 -6.57 -11.65 0.77
N GLN A 139 -6.22 -10.64 1.57
CA GLN A 139 -6.30 -10.70 3.05
C GLN A 139 -7.75 -10.59 3.53
N GLN A 140 -8.59 -9.81 2.84
CA GLN A 140 -10.02 -9.75 3.07
C GLN A 140 -10.75 -10.59 2.03
N ASP A 141 -11.80 -11.29 2.47
CA ASP A 141 -12.69 -12.04 1.58
C ASP A 141 -13.69 -11.10 0.90
N LEU A 142 -13.18 -10.31 -0.06
CA LEU A 142 -13.98 -9.29 -0.74
C LEU A 142 -15.11 -9.88 -1.58
N LEU A 143 -15.01 -11.13 -2.02
CA LEU A 143 -16.10 -11.81 -2.72
C LEU A 143 -17.33 -11.95 -1.82
N ASN A 144 -17.12 -12.39 -0.58
CA ASN A 144 -18.21 -12.53 0.40
C ASN A 144 -18.64 -11.19 1.01
N LEU A 145 -17.75 -10.22 1.13
CA LEU A 145 -18.07 -8.88 1.66
C LEU A 145 -18.81 -7.99 0.65
N THR A 146 -18.74 -8.31 -0.65
CA THR A 146 -19.38 -7.50 -1.69
C THR A 146 -20.88 -7.78 -1.72
N THR A 147 -21.67 -6.73 -1.46
CA THR A 147 -23.13 -6.83 -1.58
C THR A 147 -23.58 -6.96 -3.04
N GLU A 148 -24.76 -7.53 -3.26
CA GLU A 148 -25.37 -7.63 -4.60
C GLU A 148 -25.54 -6.24 -5.25
N ALA A 149 -25.90 -5.22 -4.47
CA ALA A 149 -26.04 -3.85 -4.96
C ALA A 149 -24.68 -3.29 -5.45
N THR A 150 -23.60 -3.54 -4.70
CA THR A 150 -22.24 -3.18 -5.10
C THR A 150 -21.83 -3.95 -6.36
N PHE A 151 -22.09 -5.25 -6.42
CA PHE A 151 -21.75 -6.07 -7.60
C PHE A 151 -22.46 -5.59 -8.87
N ARG A 152 -23.76 -5.29 -8.80
CA ARG A 152 -24.53 -4.82 -9.96
C ARG A 152 -24.07 -3.46 -10.48
N SER A 153 -23.72 -2.55 -9.58
CA SER A 153 -23.24 -1.20 -9.92
C SER A 153 -21.75 -1.16 -10.29
N ALA A 154 -20.98 -2.19 -9.93
CA ALA A 154 -19.55 -2.23 -10.19
C ALA A 154 -19.22 -2.27 -11.69
N THR A 155 -18.26 -1.44 -12.08
CA THR A 155 -17.62 -1.52 -13.40
C THR A 155 -16.85 -2.84 -13.55
N LEU A 156 -16.52 -3.22 -14.79
CA LEU A 156 -15.65 -4.40 -15.03
C LEU A 156 -14.31 -4.29 -14.29
N THR A 157 -13.75 -3.08 -14.19
CA THR A 157 -12.50 -2.87 -13.45
C THR A 157 -12.68 -3.15 -11.96
N LEU A 158 -13.77 -2.64 -11.36
CA LEU A 158 -14.04 -2.88 -9.94
C LEU A 158 -14.35 -4.36 -9.68
N LYS A 159 -15.12 -5.03 -10.55
CA LYS A 159 -15.37 -6.47 -10.45
C LYS A 159 -14.08 -7.29 -10.47
N ARG A 160 -13.12 -6.92 -11.34
CA ARG A 160 -11.78 -7.52 -11.35
C ARG A 160 -11.04 -7.30 -10.05
N LEU A 161 -10.97 -6.06 -9.56
CA LEU A 161 -10.30 -5.73 -8.30
C LEU A 161 -10.90 -6.49 -7.11
N LEU A 162 -12.22 -6.69 -7.10
CA LEU A 162 -12.95 -7.46 -6.08
C LEU A 162 -12.83 -8.98 -6.25
N GLY A 163 -12.17 -9.46 -7.31
CA GLY A 163 -11.93 -10.89 -7.57
C GLY A 163 -13.04 -11.61 -8.37
N PHE A 164 -14.10 -10.92 -8.78
CA PHE A 164 -15.23 -11.51 -9.54
C PHE A 164 -14.90 -11.81 -11.01
N ASP A 165 -13.79 -11.30 -11.52
CA ASP A 165 -13.30 -11.58 -12.87
C ASP A 165 -11.81 -11.87 -12.78
N SER A 166 -11.50 -13.18 -12.74
CA SER A 166 -10.13 -13.68 -12.65
C SER A 166 -9.58 -13.94 -14.04
N VAL A 167 -8.70 -13.06 -14.52
CA VAL A 167 -7.89 -13.31 -15.72
C VAL A 167 -6.51 -13.76 -15.25
N PRO A 168 -6.00 -14.94 -15.67
CA PRO A 168 -4.63 -15.32 -15.40
C PRO A 168 -3.67 -14.29 -16.00
N SER A 169 -2.55 -14.04 -15.31
CA SER A 169 -1.43 -13.30 -15.88
C SER A 169 -1.01 -13.97 -17.19
N ARG A 170 -1.34 -13.36 -18.34
CA ARG A 170 -0.75 -13.77 -19.62
C ARG A 170 0.69 -13.30 -19.61
N PHE A 171 1.62 -14.24 -19.48
CA PHE A 171 3.04 -13.99 -19.73
C PHE A 171 3.19 -13.69 -21.23
N ASN A 172 3.19 -12.42 -21.59
CA ASN A 172 3.61 -11.94 -22.91
C ASN A 172 4.87 -11.10 -22.70
#